data_AF-A0A7K2HYJ9-F1
#
_entry.id   AF-A0A7K2HYJ9-F1
#
_cell.length_a   1.000
_cell.length_b   1.000
_cell.length_c   1.000
_cell.angle_alpha   90.00
_cell.angle_beta   90.00
_cell.angle_gamma   90.00
#
_symmetry.space_group_name_H-M   'P 1'
#
loop_
_entity.id
_entity.type
_entity.pdbx_description
1 polymer ?
#
loop_
_entity_poly.entity_id
_entity_poly.type
_entity_poly.pdbx_seq_one_letter_code
_entity_poly.pdbx_strand_id
1 'polypeptide(L)'
;MWLAFKNNYSKRVRVAVMEYDPDSCGGEYGNWSTEGWWKFDPGNSRTVIWTMNRYVYYYAEATDGTWWGDEDGRIRMYVNPYENFESCYRIGTSTWDVVQPKRKDVGTFWLNTLTVNLTARRT
;
A
#
# COMPACT_ATOMS: atom_id res chain seq x y z
N MET A 1 12.51 -8.66 -2.61
CA MET A 1 11.60 -8.67 -3.77
C MET A 1 11.02 -7.27 -3.90
N TRP A 2 11.01 -6.70 -5.10
CA TRP A 2 10.54 -5.33 -5.30
C TRP A 2 9.04 -5.29 -5.63
N LEU A 3 8.31 -4.38 -5.00
CA LEU A 3 6.93 -4.04 -5.38
C LEU A 3 6.92 -2.69 -6.09
N ALA A 4 6.40 -2.70 -7.31
CA ALA A 4 6.13 -1.50 -8.09
C ALA A 4 4.64 -1.35 -8.36
N PHE A 5 4.24 -0.12 -8.62
CA PHE A 5 2.91 0.22 -9.09
C PHE A 5 3.00 0.91 -10.44
N LYS A 6 1.99 0.69 -11.27
CA LYS A 6 1.75 1.45 -12.50
C LYS A 6 0.34 1.98 -12.49
N ASN A 7 0.21 3.30 -12.61
CA ASN A 7 -1.09 3.94 -12.73
C ASN A 7 -1.58 3.82 -14.18
N ASN A 8 -2.45 2.85 -14.45
CA ASN A 8 -3.16 2.71 -15.72
C ASN A 8 -4.58 3.31 -15.62
N TYR A 9 -4.86 4.10 -14.59
CA TYR A 9 -6.10 4.84 -14.41
C TYR A 9 -5.94 6.27 -14.95
N SER A 10 -7.05 6.91 -15.29
CA SER A 10 -7.05 8.23 -15.93
C SER A 10 -6.86 9.40 -14.95
N LYS A 11 -6.85 9.12 -13.63
CA LYS A 11 -6.67 10.10 -12.57
C LYS A 11 -5.39 9.82 -11.78
N ARG A 12 -4.90 10.85 -11.09
CA ARG A 12 -3.80 10.68 -10.14
C ARG A 12 -4.23 9.72 -9.04
N VAL A 13 -3.36 8.76 -8.75
CA VAL A 13 -3.55 7.78 -7.68
C VAL A 13 -2.48 7.97 -6.62
N ARG A 14 -2.84 7.84 -5.35
CA ARG A 14 -1.91 7.71 -4.24
C ARG A 14 -1.98 6.32 -3.64
N VAL A 15 -0.84 5.76 -3.25
CA VAL A 15 -0.69 4.40 -2.72
C VAL A 15 -0.06 4.44 -1.34
N ALA A 16 -0.62 3.66 -0.43
CA ALA A 16 -0.05 3.30 0.86
C ALA A 16 0.21 1.80 0.89
N VAL A 17 1.29 1.38 1.53
CA VAL A 17 1.69 -0.02 1.64
C VAL A 17 1.90 -0.41 3.10
N MET A 18 1.76 -1.70 3.37
CA MET A 18 2.09 -2.30 4.65
C MET A 18 2.93 -3.54 4.39
N GLU A 19 4.12 -3.56 4.98
CA GLU A 19 5.08 -4.66 4.84
C GLU A 19 5.60 -5.14 6.18
N TYR A 20 6.16 -6.34 6.19
CA TYR A 20 6.71 -6.92 7.40
C TYR A 20 8.10 -6.35 7.63
N ASP A 21 8.24 -5.63 8.74
CA ASP A 21 9.45 -4.96 9.16
C ASP A 21 9.57 -5.08 10.69
N PRO A 22 10.17 -6.18 11.18
CA PRO A 22 10.40 -6.39 12.61
C PRO A 22 11.55 -5.54 13.16
N ASP A 23 12.38 -4.95 12.30
CA ASP A 23 13.52 -4.15 12.75
C ASP A 23 13.03 -2.75 13.17
N SER A 24 12.12 -2.15 12.38
CA SER A 24 11.54 -0.84 12.69
C SER A 24 10.30 -0.92 13.59
N CYS A 25 9.44 -1.92 13.40
CA CYS A 25 8.18 -2.08 14.13
C CYS A 25 8.17 -3.30 15.07
N GLY A 26 9.36 -3.74 15.49
CA GLY A 26 9.55 -4.87 16.40
C GLY A 26 8.86 -4.66 17.75
N GLY A 27 7.96 -5.56 18.12
CA GLY A 27 7.24 -5.51 19.40
C GLY A 27 5.95 -4.67 19.38
N GLU A 28 5.68 -3.93 18.31
CA GLU A 28 4.46 -3.15 18.14
C GLU A 28 3.49 -3.85 17.19
N TYR A 29 2.38 -4.33 17.75
CA TYR A 29 1.16 -4.81 17.05
C TYR A 29 1.32 -5.79 15.88
N GLY A 30 2.49 -6.41 15.68
CA GLY A 30 2.67 -7.52 14.75
C GLY A 30 3.89 -7.46 13.84
N ASN A 31 4.82 -6.51 14.03
CA ASN A 31 6.04 -6.35 13.22
C ASN A 31 5.77 -5.92 11.76
N TRP A 32 4.79 -5.04 11.57
CA TRP A 32 4.43 -4.53 10.25
C TRP A 32 4.55 -3.01 10.23
N SER A 33 5.29 -2.48 9.25
CA SER A 33 5.36 -1.06 8.96
C SER A 33 4.24 -0.66 8.00
N THR A 34 3.81 0.60 8.06
CA THR A 34 2.86 1.21 7.15
C THR A 34 3.46 2.52 6.63
N GLU A 35 3.44 2.72 5.31
CA GLU A 35 3.99 3.94 4.71
C GLU A 35 3.19 4.38 3.48
N GLY A 36 3.23 5.68 3.21
CA GLY A 36 2.53 6.34 2.12
C GLY A 36 2.78 7.84 2.15
N TRP A 37 2.15 8.68 1.34
CA TRP A 37 1.43 8.37 0.12
C TRP A 37 2.38 8.46 -1.06
N TRP A 38 2.57 7.36 -1.76
CA TRP A 38 3.28 7.37 -3.05
C TRP A 38 2.32 7.87 -4.12
N LYS A 39 2.62 9.02 -4.75
CA LYS A 39 1.76 9.65 -5.77
C LYS A 39 2.16 9.22 -7.18
N PHE A 40 1.17 8.89 -8.01
CA PHE A 40 1.34 8.44 -9.37
C PHE A 40 0.40 9.21 -10.31
N ASP A 41 0.96 10.02 -11.19
CA ASP A 41 0.21 10.59 -12.31
C ASP A 41 -0.20 9.49 -13.31
N PRO A 42 -1.24 9.72 -14.14
CA PRO A 42 -1.65 8.76 -15.17
C PRO A 42 -0.48 8.31 -16.05
N GLY A 43 -0.33 6.99 -16.22
CA GLY A 43 0.74 6.36 -17.00
C GLY A 43 2.04 6.10 -16.24
N ASN A 44 2.27 6.77 -15.10
CA ASN A 44 3.52 6.63 -14.36
C ASN A 44 3.64 5.27 -13.67
N SER A 45 4.89 4.82 -13.54
CA SER A 45 5.25 3.64 -12.75
C SER A 45 6.43 3.96 -11.83
N ARG A 46 6.42 3.38 -10.63
CA ARG A 46 7.47 3.53 -9.64
C ARG A 46 7.55 2.31 -8.74
N THR A 47 8.77 1.90 -8.41
CA THR A 47 9.08 0.96 -7.34
C THR A 47 8.89 1.64 -5.98
N VAL A 48 8.10 1.03 -5.12
CA VAL A 48 7.67 1.58 -3.82
C VAL A 48 8.50 0.99 -2.69
N ILE A 49 8.50 -0.34 -2.54
CA ILE A 49 9.20 -1.03 -1.45
C ILE A 49 10.05 -2.19 -1.96
N TRP A 50 11.02 -2.57 -1.15
CA TRP A 50 11.68 -3.87 -1.21
C TRP A 50 11.40 -4.64 0.06
N THR A 51 11.01 -5.90 -0.09
CA THR A 51 10.65 -6.74 1.06
C THR A 51 11.25 -8.14 0.94
N MET A 52 11.60 -8.74 2.08
CA MET A 52 11.89 -10.18 2.16
C MET A 52 10.63 -11.02 2.36
N ASN A 53 9.50 -10.41 2.74
CA ASN A 53 8.26 -11.13 2.98
C ASN A 53 7.44 -11.29 1.69
N ARG A 54 6.97 -12.51 1.43
CA ARG A 54 6.17 -12.85 0.25
C ARG A 54 4.84 -12.10 0.20
N TYR A 55 4.28 -11.77 1.36
CA TYR A 55 2.98 -11.10 1.44
C TYR A 55 3.13 -9.69 1.98
N VAL A 56 2.60 -8.75 1.22
CA VAL A 56 2.45 -7.34 1.60
C VAL A 56 0.99 -6.94 1.44
N TYR A 57 0.63 -5.76 1.92
CA TYR A 57 -0.68 -5.18 1.70
C TYR A 57 -0.55 -3.80 1.08
N TYR A 58 -1.55 -3.40 0.30
CA TYR A 58 -1.61 -2.06 -0.24
C TYR A 58 -3.03 -1.52 -0.24
N TYR A 59 -3.14 -0.22 -0.07
CA TYR A 59 -4.34 0.55 -0.33
C TYR A 59 -3.98 1.64 -1.33
N ALA A 60 -4.87 1.92 -2.28
CA ALA A 60 -4.68 3.03 -3.19
C ALA A 60 -5.99 3.76 -3.40
N GLU A 61 -5.91 5.06 -3.65
CA GLU A 61 -7.06 5.88 -3.97
C GLU A 61 -6.73 6.94 -5.01
N ALA A 62 -7.69 7.20 -5.87
CA ALA A 62 -7.66 8.22 -6.89
C ALA A 62 -8.29 9.51 -6.38
N THR A 63 -7.94 10.63 -7.02
CA THR A 63 -8.50 11.94 -6.69
C THR A 63 -10.02 12.06 -6.90
N ASP A 64 -10.63 11.12 -7.62
CA ASP A 64 -12.09 11.06 -7.84
C ASP A 64 -12.83 10.16 -6.84
N GLY A 65 -12.13 9.64 -5.82
CA GLY A 65 -12.69 8.73 -4.81
C GLY A 65 -12.70 7.25 -5.21
N THR A 66 -12.25 6.91 -6.43
CA THR A 66 -12.03 5.51 -6.80
C THR A 66 -10.91 4.93 -5.96
N TRP A 67 -11.07 3.72 -5.42
CA TRP A 67 -10.06 3.11 -4.56
C TRP A 67 -9.80 1.64 -4.90
N TRP A 68 -8.63 1.16 -4.51
CA TRP A 68 -8.18 -0.22 -4.62
C TRP A 68 -7.76 -0.72 -3.26
N GLY A 69 -8.56 -1.61 -2.71
CA GLY A 69 -8.34 -2.23 -1.41
C GLY A 69 -9.10 -3.54 -1.32
N ASP A 70 -9.35 -3.98 -0.10
CA ASP A 70 -10.13 -5.18 0.20
C ASP A 70 -11.53 -4.78 0.69
N GLU A 71 -12.58 -5.20 -0.02
CA GLU A 71 -13.96 -4.91 0.38
C GLU A 71 -14.38 -5.68 1.63
N ASP A 72 -13.77 -6.84 1.91
CA ASP A 72 -14.07 -7.64 3.09
C ASP A 72 -13.58 -6.98 4.38
N GLY A 73 -12.63 -6.03 4.27
CA GLY A 73 -12.19 -5.17 5.36
C GLY A 73 -11.58 -5.88 6.58
N ARG A 74 -11.05 -7.10 6.39
CA ARG A 74 -10.47 -7.88 7.49
C ARG A 74 -9.23 -7.22 8.09
N ILE A 75 -8.43 -6.57 7.25
CA ILE A 75 -7.26 -5.80 7.65
C ILE A 75 -7.63 -4.32 7.63
N ARG A 76 -7.20 -3.59 8.66
CA ARG A 76 -7.41 -2.15 8.81
C ARG A 76 -6.07 -1.46 8.98
N MET A 77 -5.81 -0.44 8.18
CA MET A 77 -4.56 0.31 8.18
C MET A 77 -4.87 1.78 8.45
N TYR A 78 -4.16 2.37 9.41
CA TYR A 78 -4.22 3.81 9.62
C TYR A 78 -3.37 4.52 8.57
N VAL A 79 -3.91 5.58 7.98
CA VAL A 79 -3.22 6.41 6.98
C VAL A 79 -3.43 7.89 7.30
N ASN A 80 -2.40 8.70 7.15
CA ASN A 80 -2.53 10.16 7.27
C ASN A 80 -3.24 10.70 6.02
N PRO A 81 -4.43 11.32 6.11
CA PRO A 81 -5.18 11.71 4.91
C PRO A 81 -4.56 12.89 4.15
N TYR A 82 -3.65 13.65 4.75
CA TYR A 82 -3.16 14.92 4.21
C TYR A 82 -1.76 14.83 3.60
N GLU A 83 -0.87 14.06 4.20
CA GLU A 83 0.57 14.07 3.90
C GLU A 83 1.17 12.67 3.83
N ASN A 84 2.43 12.59 3.41
CA ASN A 84 3.17 11.36 3.47
C ASN A 84 3.43 10.98 4.93
N PHE A 85 3.48 9.69 5.22
CA PHE A 85 3.59 9.12 6.54
C PHE A 85 4.40 7.83 6.51
N GLU A 86 4.97 7.52 7.65
CA GLU A 86 5.60 6.25 8.01
C GLU A 86 5.15 5.94 9.44
N SER A 87 4.72 4.72 9.70
CA SER A 87 4.20 4.29 11.00
C SER A 87 4.25 2.77 11.12
N CYS A 88 3.70 2.25 12.21
CA CYS A 88 3.53 0.82 12.44
C CYS A 88 2.04 0.43 12.38
N TYR A 89 1.78 -0.83 12.07
CA TYR A 89 0.42 -1.36 12.00
C TYR A 89 -0.36 -1.09 13.29
N ARG A 90 -1.62 -0.65 13.14
CA ARG A 90 -2.53 -0.21 14.23
C ARG A 90 -2.08 1.02 15.02
N ILE A 91 -1.01 1.69 14.61
CA ILE A 91 -0.60 2.97 15.18
C ILE A 91 -1.08 4.10 14.27
N GLY A 92 -1.77 5.05 14.88
CA GLY A 92 -2.37 6.20 14.21
C GLY A 92 -2.92 7.17 15.25
N THR A 93 -3.53 8.25 14.78
CA THR A 93 -4.17 9.26 15.65
C THR A 93 -5.65 9.41 15.30
N SER A 94 -6.41 10.14 16.12
CA SER A 94 -7.84 10.38 15.87
C SER A 94 -8.14 11.16 14.59
N THR A 95 -7.13 11.76 13.96
CA THR A 95 -7.26 12.51 12.69
C THR A 95 -6.87 11.68 11.47
N TRP A 96 -6.42 10.43 11.66
CA TRP A 96 -6.03 9.53 10.58
C TRP A 96 -7.20 8.68 10.13
N ASP A 97 -7.24 8.39 8.84
CA ASP A 97 -8.27 7.53 8.25
C ASP A 97 -7.94 6.06 8.49
N VAL A 98 -8.99 5.23 8.51
CA VAL A 98 -8.88 3.78 8.58
C VAL A 98 -9.32 3.18 7.24
N VAL A 99 -8.35 2.62 6.52
CA VAL A 99 -8.57 2.02 5.20
C VAL A 99 -8.43 0.50 5.23
N GLN A 100 -8.97 -0.17 4.20
CA GLN A 100 -8.92 -1.62 4.05
C GLN A 100 -7.91 -2.01 2.96
N PRO A 101 -6.63 -2.28 3.29
CA PRO A 101 -5.65 -2.65 2.29
C PRO A 101 -5.86 -4.09 1.84
N LYS A 102 -5.62 -4.36 0.57
CA LYS A 102 -5.66 -5.71 -0.01
C LYS A 102 -4.29 -6.38 0.05
N ARG A 103 -4.31 -7.68 0.35
CA ARG A 103 -3.10 -8.51 0.32
C ARG A 103 -2.59 -8.65 -1.11
N LYS A 104 -1.28 -8.59 -1.27
CA LYS A 104 -0.57 -8.90 -2.51
C LYS A 104 0.55 -9.90 -2.25
N ASP A 105 0.54 -10.97 -3.04
CA ASP A 105 1.66 -11.90 -3.14
C ASP A 105 2.70 -11.28 -4.08
N VAL A 106 3.85 -10.89 -3.53
CA VAL A 106 4.99 -10.33 -4.29
C VAL A 106 5.87 -11.42 -4.90
N GLY A 107 5.55 -12.68 -4.65
CA GLY A 107 6.20 -13.84 -5.22
C GLY A 107 7.34 -14.37 -4.36
N THR A 108 8.34 -14.93 -5.02
CA THR A 108 9.50 -15.55 -4.38
C THR A 108 10.76 -14.76 -4.71
N PHE A 109 11.83 -14.98 -3.94
CA PHE A 109 13.10 -14.27 -4.07
C PHE A 109 13.70 -14.25 -5.49
N TRP A 110 13.34 -15.23 -6.34
CA TRP A 110 13.79 -15.33 -7.73
C TRP A 110 13.11 -14.35 -8.70
N LEU A 111 12.02 -13.68 -8.29
CA LEU A 111 11.37 -12.64 -9.07
C LEU A 111 11.93 -11.27 -8.66
N ASN A 112 12.48 -10.55 -9.64
CA ASN A 112 13.14 -9.27 -9.40
C ASN A 112 12.12 -8.21 -8.94
N THR A 113 11.05 -7.99 -9.71
CA THR A 113 10.04 -6.95 -9.42
C THR A 113 8.64 -7.39 -9.84
N LEU A 114 7.67 -7.31 -8.92
CA LEU A 114 6.25 -7.39 -9.22
C LEU A 114 5.70 -6.00 -9.49
N THR A 115 4.94 -5.81 -10.58
CA THR A 115 4.19 -4.56 -10.83
C THR A 115 2.69 -4.76 -10.66
N VAL A 116 2.06 -3.95 -9.80
CA VAL A 116 0.61 -3.85 -9.68
C VAL A 116 0.10 -2.78 -10.64
N ASN A 117 -0.77 -3.19 -11.57
CA ASN A 117 -1.46 -2.28 -12.48
C ASN A 117 -2.74 -1.76 -11.80
N LEU A 118 -2.79 -0.44 -11.57
CA LEU A 118 -3.96 0.25 -11.04
C LEU A 118 -4.86 0.62 -12.21
N THR A 119 -5.87 -0.20 -12.48
CA THR A 119 -6.83 0.00 -13.58
C THR A 119 -8.21 0.29 -13.02
N ALA A 120 -9.12 0.85 -13.84
CA ALA A 120 -10.53 0.91 -13.48
C ALA A 120 -11.03 -0.48 -13.07
N ARG A 121 -11.83 -0.55 -12.00
CA ARG A 121 -12.45 -1.80 -11.56
C ARG A 121 -13.43 -2.21 -12.65
N ARG A 122 -13.25 -3.37 -13.27
CA ARG A 122 -14.28 -3.95 -14.13
C ARG A 122 -15.41 -4.39 -13.21
N THR A 123 -16.53 -3.69 -13.28
CA THR A 123 -17.81 -4.11 -12.70
C THR A 123 -18.25 -5.43 -13.29
#